data_AF-A0A5N6KHY3-F1
#
_entry.id   AF-A0A5N6KHY3-F1
#
_cell.length_a   1.000
_cell.length_b   1.000
_cell.length_c   1.000
_cell.angle_alpha   90.00
_cell.angle_beta   90.00
_cell.angle_gamma   90.00
#
_symmetry.space_group_name_H-M   'P 1'
#
loop_
_entity.id
_entity.type
_entity.pdbx_description
1 polymer ?
#
loop_
_entity_poly.entity_id
_entity_poly.type
_entity_poly.pdbx_seq_one_letter_code
_entity_poly.pdbx_strand_id
1 'polypeptide(L)'
;MPGKILDTKRASKRKRDVSEKGPSKRARSESSEEDSQAQILLLESEIFESKKNYNNIARLIGIARDDSEGADASILAAISLCRVFTKLIVVGGFQKTKDTSVKDATVIQWLKERYSEYKIVLLDMLSQEDAASTALTLCMRMLKIEGQHMRNGQDYCFPIGLLTDMIQVLIRPGSDSSVRKEFSEKFVEEYDDVRFYTLEAIQKLVTTPKDQHLECDSFDAVYEVLTSISSVPESKDELEDFYIPAPKKKAHALYSLTEHKKRAQGAWLAVMNMEMVKERRKLILSKITESIAPWFTKPELLMDFLTDSYNSGGSTSLLSLSGVFYLIQEKNLDYPSFYRKLYSLLDTGILHSKHRSSTCRKLYQETIPTHVTLPSFWCRCGRAVDL
;
A
#
# COMPACT_ATOMS: atom_id res chain seq x y z
N MET A 1 -65.74 -73.63 -34.99
CA MET A 1 -65.59 -74.84 -34.15
C MET A 1 -64.69 -75.84 -34.87
N PRO A 2 -63.87 -76.68 -34.20
CA PRO A 2 -63.28 -76.57 -32.85
C PRO A 2 -61.78 -77.00 -32.73
N GLY A 3 -61.14 -76.63 -31.60
CA GLY A 3 -60.05 -77.30 -30.83
C GLY A 3 -58.60 -77.33 -31.38
N LYS A 4 -57.52 -77.35 -30.58
CA LYS A 4 -57.37 -77.62 -29.13
C LYS A 4 -55.89 -77.40 -28.63
N ILE A 5 -55.74 -76.85 -27.40
CA ILE A 5 -54.76 -77.13 -26.29
C ILE A 5 -53.26 -76.69 -26.39
N LEU A 6 -52.77 -75.82 -25.48
CA LEU A 6 -51.90 -76.14 -24.31
C LEU A 6 -51.31 -74.92 -23.57
N ASP A 7 -51.42 -75.02 -22.24
CA ASP A 7 -51.04 -74.12 -21.14
C ASP A 7 -49.53 -73.83 -21.00
N THR A 8 -49.21 -72.71 -20.31
CA THR A 8 -48.42 -72.73 -19.05
C THR A 8 -48.16 -71.31 -18.51
N LYS A 9 -48.49 -71.07 -17.22
CA LYS A 9 -48.04 -69.90 -16.45
C LYS A 9 -47.77 -70.25 -14.98
N ARG A 10 -46.64 -69.72 -14.47
CA ARG A 10 -46.21 -69.48 -13.07
C ARG A 10 -45.75 -70.74 -12.30
N ALA A 11 -44.74 -70.72 -11.40
CA ALA A 11 -44.10 -69.66 -10.63
C ALA A 11 -42.65 -69.99 -10.17
N SER A 12 -41.97 -68.95 -9.65
CA SER A 12 -40.92 -68.94 -8.60
C SER A 12 -39.47 -69.37 -8.93
N LYS A 13 -38.52 -68.42 -8.80
CA LYS A 13 -37.19 -68.61 -8.16
C LYS A 13 -36.40 -67.29 -7.93
N ARG A 14 -36.12 -67.02 -6.64
CA ARG A 14 -34.89 -66.52 -5.95
C ARG A 14 -34.05 -65.32 -6.48
N LYS A 15 -34.09 -64.23 -5.68
CA LYS A 15 -33.03 -63.51 -4.91
C LYS A 15 -31.58 -63.46 -5.43
N ARG A 16 -31.04 -62.24 -5.64
CA ARG A 16 -29.69 -61.80 -5.23
C ARG A 16 -29.60 -60.26 -5.11
N ASP A 17 -29.14 -59.81 -3.95
CA ASP A 17 -28.69 -58.45 -3.60
C ASP A 17 -27.43 -58.08 -4.38
N VAL A 18 -27.39 -56.87 -4.98
CA VAL A 18 -26.17 -56.08 -5.11
C VAL A 18 -26.55 -54.61 -4.94
N SER A 19 -26.05 -54.04 -3.86
CA SER A 19 -26.03 -52.62 -3.54
C SER A 19 -24.96 -51.91 -4.37
N GLU A 20 -25.37 -51.01 -5.27
CA GLU A 20 -24.53 -49.91 -5.76
C GLU A 20 -25.25 -48.59 -5.49
N LYS A 21 -25.03 -48.03 -4.30
CA LYS A 21 -25.23 -46.60 -4.07
C LYS A 21 -24.02 -45.88 -4.65
N GLY A 22 -24.14 -45.44 -5.90
CA GLY A 22 -23.27 -44.38 -6.41
C GLY A 22 -23.48 -43.10 -5.58
N PRO A 23 -22.43 -42.33 -5.24
CA PRO A 23 -22.60 -41.09 -4.51
C PRO A 23 -23.34 -40.10 -5.41
N SER A 24 -24.56 -39.74 -5.01
CA SER A 24 -25.26 -38.57 -5.52
C SER A 24 -24.40 -37.35 -5.21
N LYS A 25 -23.63 -36.90 -6.22
CA LYS A 25 -23.12 -35.53 -6.25
C LYS A 25 -24.36 -34.64 -6.34
N ARG A 26 -24.81 -34.12 -5.19
CA ARG A 26 -25.76 -33.02 -5.14
C ARG A 26 -25.16 -31.88 -5.95
N ALA A 27 -25.79 -31.56 -7.08
CA ALA A 27 -25.67 -30.24 -7.69
C ALA A 27 -26.24 -29.25 -6.66
N ARG A 28 -25.35 -28.63 -5.90
CA ARG A 28 -25.65 -27.52 -5.00
C ARG A 28 -24.52 -26.53 -5.25
N SER A 29 -24.71 -25.62 -6.19
CA SER A 29 -23.77 -24.52 -6.40
C SER A 29 -24.46 -23.31 -7.04
N GLU A 30 -25.10 -23.42 -8.22
CA GLU A 30 -25.59 -22.19 -8.88
C GLU A 30 -26.87 -21.58 -8.28
N SER A 31 -27.93 -22.38 -8.02
CA SER A 31 -29.20 -21.79 -7.57
C SER A 31 -29.13 -21.16 -6.17
N SER A 32 -28.26 -21.67 -5.29
CA SER A 32 -28.10 -21.14 -3.93
C SER A 32 -27.27 -19.86 -3.87
N GLU A 33 -26.33 -19.69 -4.80
CA GLU A 33 -25.52 -18.48 -4.91
C GLU A 33 -26.32 -17.34 -5.55
N GLU A 34 -27.16 -17.64 -6.54
CA GLU A 34 -28.10 -16.65 -7.09
C GLU A 34 -29.11 -16.16 -6.03
N ASP A 35 -29.61 -17.07 -5.20
CA ASP A 35 -30.53 -16.74 -4.11
C ASP A 35 -29.88 -15.85 -3.04
N SER A 36 -28.62 -16.11 -2.66
CA SER A 36 -27.90 -15.30 -1.67
C SER A 36 -27.56 -13.90 -2.20
N GLN A 37 -27.15 -13.79 -3.48
CA GLN A 37 -26.91 -12.50 -4.11
C GLN A 37 -28.19 -11.67 -4.23
N ALA A 38 -29.31 -12.28 -4.63
CA ALA A 38 -30.61 -11.62 -4.67
C ALA A 38 -31.04 -11.12 -3.29
N GLN A 39 -30.79 -11.92 -2.24
CA GLN A 39 -31.07 -11.53 -0.86
C GLN A 39 -30.26 -10.30 -0.42
N ILE A 40 -28.97 -10.22 -0.77
CA ILE A 40 -28.12 -9.06 -0.45
C ILE A 40 -28.67 -7.78 -1.08
N LEU A 41 -29.09 -7.84 -2.34
CA LEU A 41 -29.66 -6.70 -3.06
C LEU A 41 -31.02 -6.26 -2.50
N LEU A 42 -31.84 -7.22 -2.04
CA LEU A 42 -33.10 -6.92 -1.34
C LEU A 42 -32.84 -6.23 0.01
N LEU A 43 -31.84 -6.67 0.77
CA LEU A 43 -31.47 -6.00 2.01
C LEU A 43 -30.98 -4.57 1.75
N GLU A 44 -30.22 -4.34 0.67
CA GLU A 44 -29.81 -3.00 0.23
C GLU A 44 -31.02 -2.10 -0.06
N SER A 45 -31.98 -2.57 -0.86
CA SER A 45 -33.16 -1.78 -1.24
C SER A 45 -34.03 -1.45 -0.03
N GLU A 46 -34.26 -2.42 0.86
CA GLU A 46 -35.02 -2.22 2.10
C GLU A 46 -34.41 -1.13 3.00
N ILE A 47 -33.07 -1.06 3.09
CA ILE A 47 -32.38 -0.01 3.87
C ILE A 47 -32.64 1.37 3.26
N PHE A 48 -32.75 1.45 1.94
CA PHE A 48 -33.02 2.71 1.24
C PHE A 48 -34.46 3.19 1.35
N GLU A 49 -35.42 2.29 1.56
CA GLU A 49 -36.84 2.64 1.71
C GLU A 49 -37.14 3.26 3.07
N SER A 50 -36.56 2.75 4.16
CA SER A 50 -36.94 3.17 5.51
C SER A 50 -35.83 3.06 6.54
N LYS A 51 -35.74 4.06 7.42
CA LYS A 51 -34.86 4.04 8.60
C LYS A 51 -35.16 2.89 9.56
N LYS A 52 -36.36 2.30 9.48
CA LYS A 52 -36.77 1.14 10.30
C LYS A 52 -35.96 -0.12 9.94
N ASN A 53 -35.44 -0.18 8.72
CA ASN A 53 -34.73 -1.34 8.19
C ASN A 53 -33.20 -1.25 8.43
N TYR A 54 -32.72 -0.29 9.22
CA TYR A 54 -31.30 -0.17 9.53
C TYR A 54 -30.69 -1.42 10.17
N ASN A 55 -31.49 -2.24 10.83
CA ASN A 55 -31.04 -3.55 11.35
C ASN A 55 -30.47 -4.47 10.24
N ASN A 56 -30.88 -4.29 8.99
CA ASN A 56 -30.32 -5.02 7.85
C ASN A 56 -28.84 -4.69 7.59
N ILE A 57 -28.34 -3.53 8.04
CA ILE A 57 -26.90 -3.19 7.97
C ILE A 57 -26.08 -4.19 8.77
N ALA A 58 -26.55 -4.57 9.97
CA ALA A 58 -25.85 -5.55 10.80
C ALA A 58 -25.87 -6.95 10.16
N ARG A 59 -26.95 -7.30 9.46
CA ARG A 59 -27.03 -8.55 8.69
C ARG A 59 -26.04 -8.56 7.52
N LEU A 60 -25.99 -7.47 6.75
CA LEU A 60 -25.04 -7.32 5.66
C LEU A 60 -23.59 -7.36 6.13
N ILE A 61 -23.27 -6.76 7.29
CA ILE A 61 -21.93 -6.87 7.90
C ILE A 61 -21.62 -8.32 8.30
N GLY A 62 -22.61 -9.05 8.80
CA GLY A 62 -22.49 -10.48 9.09
C GLY A 62 -22.13 -11.29 7.85
N ILE A 63 -22.87 -11.08 6.75
CA ILE A 63 -22.61 -11.75 5.47
C ILE A 63 -21.22 -11.39 4.93
N ALA A 64 -20.81 -10.12 5.02
CA ALA A 64 -19.48 -9.68 4.56
C ALA A 64 -18.31 -10.21 5.41
N ARG A 65 -18.58 -10.75 6.61
CA ARG A 65 -17.55 -11.39 7.47
C ARG A 65 -17.54 -12.90 7.35
N ASP A 66 -18.61 -13.49 6.84
CA ASP A 66 -18.79 -14.92 6.83
C ASP A 66 -18.39 -15.48 5.46
N ASP A 67 -17.19 -16.05 5.38
CA ASP A 67 -16.66 -16.69 4.15
C ASP A 67 -17.43 -17.98 3.79
N SER A 68 -18.39 -18.43 4.62
CA SER A 68 -19.13 -19.68 4.39
C SER A 68 -20.09 -19.65 3.19
N GLU A 69 -20.56 -18.47 2.77
CA GLU A 69 -21.45 -18.30 1.61
C GLU A 69 -20.69 -18.07 0.29
N GLY A 70 -19.35 -18.10 0.32
CA GLY A 70 -18.47 -17.89 -0.83
C GLY A 70 -17.94 -16.47 -0.96
N ALA A 71 -16.76 -16.32 -1.58
CA ALA A 71 -16.07 -15.03 -1.72
C ALA A 71 -16.91 -13.97 -2.45
N ASP A 72 -17.71 -14.38 -3.45
CA ASP A 72 -18.55 -13.49 -4.24
C ASP A 72 -19.69 -12.87 -3.42
N ALA A 73 -20.29 -13.63 -2.49
CA ALA A 73 -21.35 -13.12 -1.61
C ALA A 73 -20.78 -12.10 -0.62
N SER A 74 -19.60 -12.36 -0.06
CA SER A 74 -18.90 -11.43 0.83
C SER A 74 -18.53 -10.12 0.10
N ILE A 75 -17.97 -10.23 -1.11
CA ILE A 75 -17.64 -9.08 -1.95
C ILE A 75 -18.89 -8.27 -2.31
N LEU A 76 -19.98 -8.93 -2.71
CA LEU A 76 -21.24 -8.25 -3.04
C LEU A 76 -21.85 -7.55 -1.81
N ALA A 77 -21.81 -8.19 -0.64
CA ALA A 77 -22.25 -7.59 0.61
C ALA A 77 -21.42 -6.35 0.96
N ALA A 78 -20.10 -6.41 0.80
CA ALA A 78 -19.21 -5.28 1.01
C ALA A 78 -19.48 -4.11 0.04
N ILE A 79 -19.75 -4.41 -1.24
CA ILE A 79 -20.15 -3.40 -2.24
C ILE A 79 -21.49 -2.76 -1.88
N SER A 80 -22.47 -3.57 -1.47
CA SER A 80 -23.80 -3.10 -1.08
C SER A 80 -23.73 -2.20 0.15
N LEU A 81 -22.96 -2.60 1.17
CA LEU A 81 -22.66 -1.76 2.34
C LEU A 81 -21.98 -0.44 1.96
N CYS A 82 -21.05 -0.45 1.00
CA CYS A 82 -20.40 0.76 0.51
C CYS A 82 -21.42 1.77 -0.05
N ARG A 83 -22.40 1.29 -0.83
CA ARG A 83 -23.48 2.12 -1.39
C ARG A 83 -24.40 2.66 -0.29
N VAL A 84 -24.77 1.81 0.66
CA VAL A 84 -25.58 2.17 1.82
C VAL A 84 -24.90 3.28 2.62
N PHE A 85 -23.64 3.08 3.04
CA PHE A 85 -22.90 4.08 3.80
C PHE A 85 -22.64 5.35 2.99
N THR A 86 -22.33 5.24 1.69
CA THR A 86 -22.21 6.42 0.81
C THR A 86 -23.47 7.28 0.88
N LYS A 87 -24.66 6.69 0.68
CA LYS A 87 -25.92 7.43 0.72
C LYS A 87 -26.18 8.04 2.10
N LEU A 88 -25.96 7.26 3.18
CA LEU A 88 -26.19 7.73 4.54
C LEU A 88 -25.27 8.90 4.91
N ILE A 89 -24.02 8.88 4.48
CA ILE A 89 -23.05 9.95 4.74
C ILE A 89 -23.40 11.21 3.95
N VAL A 90 -23.72 11.08 2.66
CA VAL A 90 -24.10 12.21 1.79
C VAL A 90 -25.37 12.90 2.29
N VAL A 91 -26.35 12.13 2.77
CA VAL A 91 -27.59 12.66 3.37
C VAL A 91 -27.36 13.33 4.73
N GLY A 92 -26.18 13.16 5.34
CA GLY A 92 -25.84 13.74 6.64
C GLY A 92 -26.34 12.92 7.82
N GLY A 93 -26.62 11.62 7.64
CA GLY A 93 -27.11 10.71 8.68
C GLY A 93 -26.14 10.49 9.85
N PHE A 94 -24.92 11.04 9.77
CA PHE A 94 -23.86 10.93 10.78
C PHE A 94 -23.60 12.24 11.53
N GLN A 95 -24.26 13.34 11.15
CA GLN A 95 -24.06 14.67 11.74
C GLN A 95 -25.09 14.94 12.84
N LYS A 96 -24.62 15.42 14.01
CA LYS A 96 -25.50 15.93 15.07
C LYS A 96 -25.88 17.36 14.72
N THR A 97 -27.16 17.61 14.45
CA THR A 97 -27.71 18.98 14.31
C THR A 97 -28.11 19.54 15.68
N LYS A 98 -28.29 20.86 15.78
CA LYS A 98 -28.70 21.52 17.04
C LYS A 98 -30.05 21.02 17.57
N ASP A 99 -30.90 20.46 16.70
CA ASP A 99 -32.22 19.92 17.01
C ASP A 99 -32.24 18.37 17.13
N THR A 100 -31.09 17.72 17.32
CA THR A 100 -31.03 16.26 17.39
C THR A 100 -31.73 15.75 18.65
N SER A 101 -32.82 15.01 18.48
CA SER A 101 -33.49 14.29 19.58
C SER A 101 -32.54 13.27 20.20
N VAL A 102 -32.71 12.97 21.50
CA VAL A 102 -31.94 11.93 22.21
C VAL A 102 -32.00 10.58 21.48
N LYS A 103 -33.16 10.23 20.90
CA LYS A 103 -33.33 9.00 20.12
C LYS A 103 -32.51 9.00 18.83
N ASP A 104 -32.49 10.12 18.12
CA ASP A 104 -31.72 10.26 16.89
C ASP A 104 -30.20 10.26 17.19
N ALA A 105 -29.79 10.83 18.33
CA ALA A 105 -28.41 10.77 18.78
C ALA A 105 -27.94 9.32 19.02
N THR A 106 -28.79 8.47 19.59
CA THR A 106 -28.50 7.03 19.77
C THR A 106 -28.39 6.32 18.42
N VAL A 107 -29.27 6.62 17.47
CA VAL A 107 -29.20 6.04 16.11
C VAL A 107 -27.92 6.47 15.39
N ILE A 108 -27.52 7.75 15.49
CA ILE A 108 -26.26 8.25 14.92
C ILE A 108 -25.06 7.52 15.52
N GLN A 109 -25.05 7.33 16.85
CA GLN A 109 -23.98 6.60 17.53
C GLN A 109 -23.90 5.15 17.04
N TRP A 110 -25.05 4.48 16.95
CA TRP A 110 -25.14 3.11 16.43
C TRP A 110 -24.66 3.01 14.98
N LEU A 111 -25.01 3.98 14.12
CA LEU A 111 -24.53 4.03 12.73
C LEU A 111 -23.00 4.20 12.66
N LYS A 112 -22.41 5.02 13.54
CA LYS A 112 -20.95 5.20 13.62
C LYS A 112 -20.23 3.91 14.02
N GLU A 113 -20.81 3.15 14.93
CA GLU A 113 -20.28 1.85 15.35
C GLU A 113 -20.34 0.85 14.19
N ARG A 114 -21.50 0.71 13.52
CA ARG A 114 -21.62 -0.15 12.34
C ARG A 114 -20.69 0.26 11.21
N TYR A 115 -20.47 1.57 11.02
CA TYR A 115 -19.52 2.06 10.03
C TYR A 115 -18.07 1.72 10.40
N SER A 116 -17.72 1.81 11.68
CA SER A 116 -16.40 1.40 12.16
C SER A 116 -16.18 -0.10 11.99
N GLU A 117 -17.21 -0.92 12.26
CA GLU A 117 -17.18 -2.35 11.98
C GLU A 117 -17.00 -2.67 10.50
N TYR A 118 -17.66 -1.92 9.62
CA TYR A 118 -17.52 -2.05 8.19
C TYR A 118 -16.10 -1.70 7.70
N LYS A 119 -15.47 -0.67 8.26
CA LYS A 119 -14.05 -0.36 7.96
C LYS A 119 -13.14 -1.53 8.30
N ILE A 120 -13.35 -2.17 9.46
CA ILE A 120 -12.58 -3.36 9.86
C ILE A 120 -12.78 -4.49 8.83
N VAL A 121 -14.02 -4.74 8.39
CA VAL A 121 -14.29 -5.75 7.35
C VAL A 121 -13.54 -5.44 6.05
N LEU A 122 -13.54 -4.18 5.61
CA LEU A 122 -12.80 -3.80 4.41
C LEU A 122 -11.28 -3.99 4.57
N LEU A 123 -10.72 -3.74 5.75
CA LEU A 123 -9.31 -3.96 6.04
C LEU A 123 -8.95 -5.46 6.08
N ASP A 124 -9.85 -6.29 6.60
CA ASP A 124 -9.69 -7.75 6.59
C ASP A 124 -9.73 -8.27 5.14
N MET A 125 -10.69 -7.81 4.32
CA MET A 125 -10.77 -8.14 2.90
C MET A 125 -9.58 -7.62 2.08
N LEU A 126 -8.98 -6.49 2.47
CA LEU A 126 -7.76 -5.97 1.86
C LEU A 126 -6.55 -6.89 2.07
N SER A 127 -6.62 -7.76 3.08
CA SER A 127 -5.59 -8.78 3.35
C SER A 127 -5.81 -10.07 2.56
N GLN A 128 -6.95 -10.24 1.88
CA GLN A 128 -7.31 -11.44 1.13
C GLN A 128 -7.01 -11.23 -0.37
N GLU A 129 -6.18 -12.08 -0.98
CA GLU A 129 -5.68 -11.92 -2.36
C GLU A 129 -6.81 -11.74 -3.40
N ASP A 130 -7.86 -12.57 -3.32
CA ASP A 130 -8.99 -12.54 -4.27
C ASP A 130 -9.88 -11.28 -4.15
N ALA A 131 -9.95 -10.70 -2.95
CA ALA A 131 -10.84 -9.57 -2.65
C ALA A 131 -10.11 -8.22 -2.56
N ALA A 132 -8.78 -8.22 -2.49
CA ALA A 132 -8.00 -7.05 -2.09
C ALA A 132 -8.10 -5.86 -3.06
N SER A 133 -8.12 -6.08 -4.37
CA SER A 133 -8.29 -4.99 -5.35
C SER A 133 -9.66 -4.31 -5.23
N THR A 134 -10.72 -5.12 -5.02
CA THR A 134 -12.07 -4.60 -4.78
C THR A 134 -12.13 -3.87 -3.44
N ALA A 135 -11.57 -4.46 -2.37
CA ALA A 135 -11.51 -3.84 -1.05
C ALA A 135 -10.77 -2.50 -1.08
N LEU A 136 -9.64 -2.41 -1.80
CA LEU A 136 -8.89 -1.17 -2.00
C LEU A 136 -9.77 -0.08 -2.63
N THR A 137 -10.50 -0.43 -3.69
CA THR A 137 -11.42 0.50 -4.37
C THR A 137 -12.53 0.98 -3.43
N LEU A 138 -13.09 0.09 -2.61
CA LEU A 138 -14.12 0.44 -1.62
C LEU A 138 -13.57 1.33 -0.50
N CYS A 139 -12.38 1.01 0.03
CA CYS A 139 -11.68 1.80 1.04
C CYS A 139 -11.40 3.23 0.55
N MET A 140 -10.83 3.38 -0.65
CA MET A 140 -10.55 4.69 -1.24
C MET A 140 -11.85 5.47 -1.48
N ARG A 141 -12.92 4.82 -1.94
CA ARG A 141 -14.24 5.45 -2.05
C ARG A 141 -14.78 5.93 -0.70
N MET A 142 -14.66 5.14 0.36
CA MET A 142 -15.08 5.54 1.71
C MET A 142 -14.27 6.73 2.21
N LEU A 143 -12.95 6.71 2.03
CA LEU A 143 -12.06 7.82 2.35
C LEU A 143 -12.50 9.10 1.62
N LYS A 144 -12.84 9.01 0.33
CA LYS A 144 -13.32 10.15 -0.46
C LYS A 144 -14.61 10.74 0.11
N ILE A 145 -15.58 9.89 0.40
CA ILE A 145 -16.90 10.31 0.91
C ILE A 145 -16.79 10.90 2.31
N GLU A 146 -15.98 10.31 3.19
CA GLU A 146 -15.69 10.86 4.52
C GLU A 146 -15.05 12.24 4.44
N GLY A 147 -13.99 12.40 3.63
CA GLY A 147 -13.32 13.68 3.48
C GLY A 147 -14.22 14.77 2.88
N GLN A 148 -15.20 14.37 2.06
CA GLN A 148 -16.17 15.28 1.46
C GLN A 148 -17.25 15.75 2.44
N HIS A 149 -17.83 14.83 3.21
CA HIS A 149 -19.09 15.06 3.91
C HIS A 149 -18.99 14.99 5.45
N MET A 150 -17.94 14.40 6.02
CA MET A 150 -17.74 14.30 7.48
C MET A 150 -16.76 15.36 8.03
N ARG A 151 -16.96 16.62 7.66
CA ARG A 151 -16.01 17.69 7.97
C ARG A 151 -16.02 18.18 9.42
N ASN A 152 -16.95 17.73 10.28
CA ASN A 152 -17.04 18.10 11.71
C ASN A 152 -16.82 19.60 12.03
N GLY A 153 -17.25 20.50 11.13
CA GLY A 153 -17.07 21.96 11.28
C GLY A 153 -15.69 22.51 10.86
N GLN A 154 -14.79 21.66 10.36
CA GLN A 154 -13.51 22.07 9.78
C GLN A 154 -13.64 22.37 8.28
N ASP A 155 -12.79 23.24 7.75
CA ASP A 155 -12.76 23.59 6.32
C ASP A 155 -12.33 22.40 5.45
N TYR A 156 -11.40 21.60 5.97
CA TYR A 156 -10.79 20.43 5.34
C TYR A 156 -10.52 19.38 6.43
N CYS A 157 -10.90 18.12 6.17
CA CYS A 157 -10.70 17.01 7.09
C CYS A 157 -10.38 15.77 6.25
N PHE A 158 -9.12 15.32 6.29
CA PHE A 158 -8.72 14.08 5.63
C PHE A 158 -8.89 12.90 6.60
N PRO A 159 -9.47 11.75 6.18
CA PRO A 159 -9.61 10.55 7.02
C PRO A 159 -8.29 9.82 7.29
N ILE A 160 -7.35 10.47 7.99
CA ILE A 160 -5.98 9.97 8.21
C ILE A 160 -5.99 8.62 8.94
N GLY A 161 -6.95 8.38 9.85
CA GLY A 161 -7.08 7.12 10.57
C GLY A 161 -7.29 5.94 9.63
N LEU A 162 -8.31 6.02 8.75
CA LEU A 162 -8.59 4.97 7.77
C LEU A 162 -7.40 4.73 6.83
N LEU A 163 -6.76 5.80 6.34
CA LEU A 163 -5.57 5.67 5.49
C LEU A 163 -4.41 4.99 6.23
N THR A 164 -4.20 5.34 7.51
CA THR A 164 -3.12 4.73 8.32
C THR A 164 -3.37 3.24 8.51
N ASP A 165 -4.61 2.85 8.81
CA ASP A 165 -4.98 1.44 8.97
C ASP A 165 -4.82 0.66 7.65
N MET A 166 -5.19 1.26 6.51
CA MET A 166 -4.95 0.68 5.18
C MET A 166 -3.46 0.46 4.92
N ILE A 167 -2.63 1.47 5.19
CA ILE A 167 -1.18 1.36 4.99
C ILE A 167 -0.59 0.30 5.92
N GLN A 168 -1.07 0.19 7.16
CA GLN A 168 -0.64 -0.85 8.09
C GLN A 168 -0.91 -2.26 7.54
N VAL A 169 -2.05 -2.49 6.90
CA VAL A 169 -2.36 -3.75 6.21
C VAL A 169 -1.45 -3.95 5.01
N LEU A 170 -1.27 -2.92 4.17
CA LEU A 170 -0.48 -2.99 2.94
C LEU A 170 1.01 -3.20 3.20
N ILE A 171 1.59 -2.70 4.30
CA ILE A 171 3.01 -2.88 4.61
C ILE A 171 3.30 -4.14 5.44
N ARG A 172 2.27 -4.90 5.81
CA ARG A 172 2.41 -6.12 6.61
C ARG A 172 3.16 -7.20 5.80
N PRO A 173 4.02 -8.02 6.44
CA PRO A 173 4.66 -9.14 5.76
C PRO A 173 3.62 -10.08 5.14
N GLY A 174 3.84 -10.51 3.90
CA GLY A 174 2.94 -11.41 3.17
C GLY A 174 1.74 -10.75 2.50
N SER A 175 1.61 -9.42 2.57
CA SER A 175 0.60 -8.69 1.79
C SER A 175 0.90 -8.74 0.29
N ASP A 176 -0.16 -8.67 -0.53
CA ASP A 176 -0.07 -8.75 -1.98
C ASP A 176 0.65 -7.52 -2.58
N SER A 177 1.70 -7.79 -3.37
CA SER A 177 2.45 -6.77 -4.11
C SER A 177 1.60 -6.12 -5.21
N SER A 178 0.66 -6.86 -5.83
CA SER A 178 -0.21 -6.34 -6.87
C SER A 178 -1.07 -5.18 -6.34
N VAL A 179 -1.71 -5.38 -5.19
CA VAL A 179 -2.59 -4.38 -4.56
C VAL A 179 -1.78 -3.19 -4.05
N ARG A 180 -0.56 -3.41 -3.53
CA ARG A 180 0.35 -2.31 -3.17
C ARG A 180 0.72 -1.45 -4.37
N LYS A 181 1.05 -2.08 -5.51
CA LYS A 181 1.34 -1.35 -6.75
C LYS A 181 0.12 -0.61 -7.25
N GLU A 182 -1.05 -1.25 -7.24
CA GLU A 182 -2.31 -0.61 -7.60
C GLU A 182 -2.57 0.63 -6.74
N PHE A 183 -2.39 0.53 -5.42
CA PHE A 183 -2.53 1.66 -4.51
C PHE A 183 -1.54 2.79 -4.85
N SER A 184 -0.29 2.42 -5.08
CA SER A 184 0.80 3.35 -5.32
C SER A 184 0.66 4.09 -6.64
N GLU A 185 0.40 3.37 -7.73
CA GLU A 185 0.30 3.91 -9.08
C GLU A 185 -1.00 4.69 -9.28
N LYS A 186 -2.15 4.16 -8.85
CA LYS A 186 -3.45 4.80 -9.11
C LYS A 186 -3.79 5.93 -8.15
N PHE A 187 -3.18 5.97 -6.96
CA PHE A 187 -3.56 6.92 -5.93
C PHE A 187 -2.40 7.73 -5.35
N VAL A 188 -1.27 7.11 -4.99
CA VAL A 188 -0.15 7.83 -4.35
C VAL A 188 0.59 8.70 -5.35
N GLU A 189 0.82 8.24 -6.58
CA GLU A 189 1.48 9.06 -7.62
C GLU A 189 0.54 10.14 -8.17
N GLU A 190 -0.75 9.82 -8.32
CA GLU A 190 -1.74 10.69 -8.97
C GLU A 190 -2.31 11.81 -8.07
N TYR A 191 -2.32 11.63 -6.74
CA TYR A 191 -2.96 12.59 -5.83
C TYR A 191 -2.05 13.08 -4.71
N ASP A 192 -1.94 14.40 -4.57
CA ASP A 192 -1.07 15.10 -3.63
C ASP A 192 -1.45 14.86 -2.17
N ASP A 193 -2.74 14.90 -1.85
CA ASP A 193 -3.23 14.68 -0.49
C ASP A 193 -3.01 13.23 -0.05
N VAL A 194 -3.29 12.26 -0.92
CA VAL A 194 -3.02 10.85 -0.66
C VAL A 194 -1.53 10.64 -0.44
N ARG A 195 -0.66 11.16 -1.32
CA ARG A 195 0.80 11.12 -1.16
C ARG A 195 1.26 11.70 0.17
N PHE A 196 0.82 12.91 0.47
CA PHE A 196 1.19 13.64 1.68
C PHE A 196 0.85 12.85 2.96
N TYR A 197 -0.39 12.37 3.07
CA TYR A 197 -0.82 11.63 4.25
C TYR A 197 -0.29 10.19 4.28
N THR A 198 0.03 9.59 3.12
CA THR A 198 0.67 8.27 3.04
C THR A 198 2.07 8.33 3.61
N LEU A 199 2.87 9.34 3.23
CA LEU A 199 4.21 9.55 3.78
C LEU A 199 4.17 9.80 5.30
N GLU A 200 3.19 10.57 5.77
CA GLU A 200 2.99 10.81 7.20
C GLU A 200 2.60 9.53 7.95
N ALA A 201 1.74 8.69 7.37
CA ALA A 201 1.32 7.42 7.95
C ALA A 201 2.48 6.41 7.99
N ILE A 202 3.25 6.27 6.91
CA ILE A 202 4.45 5.41 6.87
C ILE A 202 5.43 5.83 7.97
N GLN A 203 5.74 7.13 8.08
CA GLN A 203 6.64 7.61 9.13
C GLN A 203 6.13 7.22 10.52
N LYS A 204 4.83 7.41 10.81
CA LYS A 204 4.25 7.05 12.10
C LYS A 204 4.31 5.55 12.36
N LEU A 205 3.95 4.72 11.38
CA LEU A 205 3.92 3.27 11.53
C LEU A 205 5.33 2.70 11.76
N VAL A 206 6.33 3.21 11.05
CA VAL A 206 7.72 2.76 11.18
C VAL A 206 8.36 3.21 12.49
N THR A 207 8.09 4.45 12.93
CA THR A 207 8.74 5.00 14.13
C THR A 207 8.04 4.61 15.43
N THR A 208 6.83 4.05 15.37
CA THR A 208 6.09 3.66 16.57
C THR A 208 6.66 2.33 17.10
N PRO A 209 7.28 2.31 18.28
CA PRO A 209 8.05 1.17 18.80
C PRO A 209 7.16 0.02 19.35
N LYS A 210 5.89 -0.06 18.92
CA LYS A 210 4.91 -0.98 19.52
C LYS A 210 5.10 -2.45 19.12
N ASP A 211 5.88 -2.74 18.09
CA ASP A 211 6.18 -4.12 17.68
C ASP A 211 7.63 -4.23 17.19
N GLN A 212 8.56 -4.55 18.09
CA GLN A 212 9.99 -4.78 17.79
C GLN A 212 10.26 -5.94 16.81
N HIS A 213 9.21 -6.65 16.34
CA HIS A 213 9.28 -7.71 15.33
C HIS A 213 8.82 -7.28 13.92
N LEU A 214 8.25 -6.07 13.76
CA LEU A 214 7.83 -5.55 12.45
C LEU A 214 8.98 -4.89 11.66
N GLU A 215 10.06 -4.52 12.34
CA GLU A 215 11.08 -3.60 11.80
C GLU A 215 11.93 -4.17 10.66
N CYS A 216 12.07 -5.51 10.56
CA CYS A 216 12.86 -6.13 9.49
C CYS A 216 11.99 -6.64 8.33
N ASP A 217 10.81 -7.22 8.58
CA ASP A 217 10.07 -7.93 7.52
C ASP A 217 9.20 -6.99 6.66
N SER A 218 8.90 -5.79 7.13
CA SER A 218 8.12 -4.80 6.38
C SER A 218 8.95 -3.88 5.47
N PHE A 219 10.29 -3.98 5.50
CA PHE A 219 11.15 -3.09 4.71
C PHE A 219 10.80 -3.12 3.22
N ASP A 220 10.70 -4.32 2.64
CA ASP A 220 10.55 -4.48 1.20
C ASP A 220 9.21 -3.88 0.72
N ALA A 221 8.14 -4.02 1.51
CA ALA A 221 6.84 -3.43 1.24
C ALA A 221 6.84 -1.89 1.36
N VAL A 222 7.46 -1.34 2.42
CA VAL A 222 7.58 0.12 2.57
C VAL A 222 8.46 0.71 1.47
N TYR A 223 9.57 0.04 1.14
CA TYR A 223 10.47 0.45 0.07
C TYR A 223 9.76 0.47 -1.29
N GLU A 224 8.92 -0.53 -1.59
CA GLU A 224 8.11 -0.58 -2.80
C GLU A 224 7.19 0.65 -2.93
N VAL A 225 6.46 1.00 -1.85
CA VAL A 225 5.55 2.17 -1.82
C VAL A 225 6.31 3.50 -1.87
N LEU A 226 7.51 3.60 -1.28
CA LEU A 226 8.29 4.85 -1.33
C LEU A 226 8.99 5.04 -2.69
N THR A 227 9.39 3.94 -3.35
CA THR A 227 10.07 4.02 -4.65
C THR A 227 9.13 4.17 -5.83
N SER A 228 7.85 3.83 -5.68
CA SER A 228 6.83 4.15 -6.68
C SER A 228 6.59 5.65 -6.82
N ILE A 229 6.93 6.45 -5.79
CA ILE A 229 6.82 7.91 -5.82
C ILE A 229 7.95 8.46 -6.69
N SER A 230 7.67 8.63 -7.98
CA SER A 230 8.71 8.91 -8.99
C SER A 230 8.87 10.40 -9.25
N SER A 231 7.76 11.14 -9.25
CA SER A 231 7.72 12.57 -9.50
C SER A 231 7.91 13.37 -8.21
N VAL A 232 9.04 14.07 -8.10
CA VAL A 232 9.24 15.06 -7.03
C VAL A 232 8.63 16.37 -7.51
N PRO A 233 7.65 16.96 -6.79
CA PRO A 233 7.13 18.26 -7.15
C PRO A 233 8.27 19.29 -7.12
N GLU A 234 8.49 19.97 -8.25
CA GLU A 234 9.52 21.00 -8.40
C GLU A 234 8.99 22.37 -7.98
N SER A 235 7.69 22.59 -8.20
CA SER A 235 7.02 23.86 -7.93
C SER A 235 5.74 23.69 -7.09
N LYS A 236 5.22 24.81 -6.56
CA LYS A 236 3.92 24.81 -5.86
C LYS A 236 2.75 24.67 -6.81
N ASP A 237 2.95 25.00 -8.08
CA ASP A 237 1.92 25.00 -9.12
C ASP A 237 1.65 23.57 -9.63
N GLU A 238 2.50 22.60 -9.27
CA GLU A 238 2.27 21.17 -9.50
C GLU A 238 1.40 20.52 -8.40
N LEU A 239 1.07 21.23 -7.32
CA LEU A 239 0.29 20.71 -6.19
C LEU A 239 -1.20 21.02 -6.34
N GLU A 240 -1.83 20.51 -7.39
CA GLU A 240 -3.21 20.83 -7.76
C GLU A 240 -4.16 19.62 -7.74
N ASP A 241 -3.62 18.40 -7.75
CA ASP A 241 -4.39 17.17 -7.93
C ASP A 241 -4.74 16.54 -6.58
N PHE A 242 -5.93 16.89 -6.06
CA PHE A 242 -6.42 16.39 -4.78
C PHE A 242 -7.49 15.30 -4.95
N TYR A 243 -7.37 14.20 -4.21
CA TYR A 243 -8.33 13.11 -4.20
C TYR A 243 -9.66 13.50 -3.55
N ILE A 244 -9.57 14.27 -2.45
CA ILE A 244 -10.73 14.91 -1.79
C ILE A 244 -10.78 16.40 -2.13
N PRO A 245 -11.93 17.09 -1.97
CA PRO A 245 -12.04 18.49 -2.37
C PRO A 245 -10.99 19.36 -1.70
N ALA A 246 -10.28 20.12 -2.53
CA ALA A 246 -9.12 20.90 -2.14
C ALA A 246 -9.42 21.83 -0.94
N PRO A 247 -8.44 22.04 -0.05
CA PRO A 247 -8.59 23.00 1.05
C PRO A 247 -8.87 24.41 0.50
N LYS A 248 -9.90 25.09 1.03
CA LYS A 248 -10.25 26.45 0.58
C LYS A 248 -9.13 27.48 0.84
N LYS A 249 -8.29 27.22 1.85
CA LYS A 249 -7.23 28.13 2.29
C LYS A 249 -5.93 27.75 1.58
N LYS A 250 -5.41 28.65 0.73
CA LYS A 250 -4.10 28.49 0.07
C LYS A 250 -2.91 28.40 1.04
N ALA A 251 -3.08 28.82 2.29
CA ALA A 251 -2.10 28.66 3.36
C ALA A 251 -2.05 27.24 3.97
N HIS A 252 -2.89 26.31 3.50
CA HIS A 252 -2.91 24.94 4.00
C HIS A 252 -1.59 24.21 3.69
N ALA A 253 -1.18 23.30 4.56
CA ALA A 253 0.09 22.57 4.44
C ALA A 253 0.22 21.77 3.12
N LEU A 254 -0.92 21.34 2.56
CA LEU A 254 -0.98 20.64 1.28
C LEU A 254 -0.51 21.48 0.08
N TYR A 255 -0.60 22.80 0.14
CA TYR A 255 -0.06 23.70 -0.90
C TYR A 255 1.42 24.06 -0.67
N SER A 256 2.02 23.54 0.41
CA SER A 256 3.40 23.86 0.76
C SER A 256 4.33 22.73 0.34
N LEU A 257 5.07 22.96 -0.73
CA LEU A 257 6.13 22.03 -1.20
C LEU A 257 7.13 21.65 -0.10
N THR A 258 7.45 22.58 0.81
CA THR A 258 8.32 22.30 1.95
C THR A 258 7.73 21.27 2.91
N GLU A 259 6.41 21.24 3.10
CA GLU A 259 5.74 20.30 3.99
C GLU A 259 5.62 18.90 3.38
N HIS A 260 5.43 18.82 2.06
CA HIS A 260 5.54 17.57 1.29
C HIS A 260 6.94 16.97 1.40
N LYS A 261 7.97 17.77 1.09
CA LYS A 261 9.37 17.35 1.20
C LYS A 261 9.76 16.95 2.62
N LYS A 262 9.25 17.65 3.63
CA LYS A 262 9.47 17.30 5.05
C LYS A 262 8.87 15.94 5.43
N ARG A 263 7.68 15.60 4.92
CA ARG A 263 7.05 14.28 5.15
C ARG A 263 7.79 13.17 4.42
N ALA A 264 8.17 13.39 3.16
CA ALA A 264 8.99 12.45 2.41
C ALA A 264 10.33 12.20 3.11
N GLN A 265 11.02 13.25 3.54
CA GLN A 265 12.25 13.18 4.33
C GLN A 265 12.04 12.37 5.62
N GLY A 266 10.95 12.63 6.35
CA GLY A 266 10.60 11.89 7.57
C GLY A 266 10.38 10.39 7.33
N ALA A 267 9.67 10.03 6.26
CA ALA A 267 9.43 8.63 5.88
C ALA A 267 10.72 7.92 5.46
N TRP A 268 11.54 8.54 4.62
CA TRP A 268 12.82 7.97 4.19
C TRP A 268 13.81 7.79 5.35
N LEU A 269 13.92 8.76 6.26
CA LEU A 269 14.76 8.64 7.45
C LEU A 269 14.26 7.54 8.39
N ALA A 270 12.95 7.40 8.56
CA ALA A 270 12.37 6.32 9.36
C ALA A 270 12.77 4.94 8.80
N VAL A 271 12.74 4.78 7.48
CA VAL A 271 13.18 3.54 6.80
C VAL A 271 14.69 3.31 6.90
N MET A 272 15.50 4.37 6.78
CA MET A 272 16.97 4.25 6.91
C MET A 272 17.42 3.92 8.34
N ASN A 273 16.62 4.29 9.34
CA ASN A 273 16.88 3.99 10.74
C ASN A 273 16.46 2.57 11.15
N MET A 274 15.73 1.83 10.30
CA MET A 274 15.46 0.42 10.53
C MET A 274 16.77 -0.40 10.52
N GLU A 275 16.84 -1.49 11.28
CA GLU A 275 17.96 -2.42 11.16
C GLU A 275 17.90 -3.15 9.82
N MET A 276 18.90 -2.91 8.94
CA MET A 276 18.88 -3.45 7.58
C MET A 276 20.08 -4.35 7.28
N VAL A 277 19.83 -5.42 6.53
CA VAL A 277 20.86 -6.24 5.91
C VAL A 277 21.56 -5.45 4.78
N LYS A 278 22.82 -5.81 4.46
CA LYS A 278 23.65 -5.15 3.44
C LYS A 278 22.96 -5.03 2.07
N GLU A 279 22.14 -5.99 1.68
CA GLU A 279 21.42 -6.03 0.40
C GLU A 279 20.39 -4.90 0.29
N ARG A 280 19.60 -4.67 1.34
CA ARG A 280 18.59 -3.61 1.39
C ARG A 280 19.22 -2.21 1.38
N ARG A 281 20.36 -2.07 2.07
CA ARG A 281 21.17 -0.85 2.01
C ARG A 281 21.62 -0.54 0.58
N LYS A 282 22.03 -1.54 -0.20
CA LYS A 282 22.39 -1.35 -1.63
C LYS A 282 21.20 -0.85 -2.45
N LEU A 283 19.98 -1.32 -2.18
CA LEU A 283 18.77 -0.86 -2.88
C LEU A 283 18.56 0.64 -2.67
N ILE A 284 18.54 1.10 -1.42
CA ILE A 284 18.42 2.53 -1.09
C ILE A 284 19.55 3.34 -1.74
N LEU A 285 20.81 2.91 -1.58
CA LEU A 285 21.96 3.63 -2.14
C LEU A 285 21.91 3.72 -3.68
N SER A 286 21.33 2.74 -4.36
CA SER A 286 21.20 2.77 -5.82
C SER A 286 20.24 3.86 -6.31
N LYS A 287 19.26 4.22 -5.49
CA LYS A 287 18.21 5.20 -5.79
C LYS A 287 18.42 6.54 -5.12
N ILE A 288 19.45 6.66 -4.27
CA ILE A 288 19.60 7.82 -3.39
C ILE A 288 19.77 9.14 -4.15
N THR A 289 20.62 9.16 -5.18
CA THR A 289 20.91 10.39 -5.94
C THR A 289 19.77 10.78 -6.88
N GLU A 290 19.13 9.80 -7.51
CA GLU A 290 18.13 10.04 -8.57
C GLU A 290 16.74 10.34 -8.00
N SER A 291 16.29 9.58 -7.00
CA SER A 291 14.89 9.65 -6.54
C SER A 291 14.73 10.08 -5.09
N ILE A 292 15.74 9.91 -4.21
CA ILE A 292 15.58 10.20 -2.77
C ILE A 292 16.07 11.60 -2.43
N ALA A 293 17.28 11.96 -2.86
CA ALA A 293 17.93 13.23 -2.50
C ALA A 293 17.10 14.48 -2.87
N PRO A 294 16.38 14.54 -4.01
CA PRO A 294 15.55 15.70 -4.36
C PRO A 294 14.39 15.98 -3.37
N TRP A 295 13.95 14.96 -2.62
CA TRP A 295 12.93 15.10 -1.58
C TRP A 295 13.48 15.72 -0.28
N PHE A 296 14.79 15.74 -0.07
CA PHE A 296 15.37 16.20 1.18
C PHE A 296 15.50 17.72 1.19
N THR A 297 14.77 18.36 2.11
CA THR A 297 14.98 19.80 2.39
C THR A 297 16.34 20.06 3.01
N LYS A 298 16.83 19.10 3.82
CA LYS A 298 18.15 19.10 4.45
C LYS A 298 18.91 17.83 4.06
N PRO A 299 19.64 17.83 2.93
CA PRO A 299 20.42 16.68 2.48
C PRO A 299 21.52 16.24 3.46
N GLU A 300 21.94 17.13 4.37
CA GLU A 300 22.89 16.85 5.47
C GLU A 300 22.52 15.60 6.29
N LEU A 301 21.22 15.31 6.45
CA LEU A 301 20.76 14.15 7.22
C LEU A 301 21.09 12.82 6.55
N LEU A 302 21.39 12.81 5.24
CA LEU A 302 21.84 11.62 4.53
C LEU A 302 23.33 11.32 4.78
N MET A 303 24.08 12.29 5.31
CA MET A 303 25.54 12.22 5.41
C MET A 303 26.01 11.08 6.31
N ASP A 304 25.37 10.91 7.48
CA ASP A 304 25.73 9.86 8.43
C ASP A 304 25.52 8.48 7.79
N PHE A 305 24.33 8.25 7.21
CA PHE A 305 24.02 7.00 6.52
C PHE A 305 24.95 6.70 5.35
N LEU A 306 25.27 7.71 4.54
CA LEU A 306 26.17 7.60 3.39
C LEU A 306 27.62 7.34 3.82
N THR A 307 28.07 8.00 4.88
CA THR A 307 29.41 7.83 5.45
C THR A 307 29.59 6.43 6.03
N ASP A 308 28.61 5.94 6.77
CA ASP A 308 28.63 4.58 7.32
C ASP A 308 28.63 3.52 6.21
N SER A 309 27.83 3.76 5.17
CA SER A 309 27.80 2.92 3.95
C SER A 309 29.10 2.96 3.16
N TYR A 310 29.78 4.12 3.15
CA TYR A 310 31.06 4.30 2.49
C TYR A 310 32.19 3.60 3.26
N ASN A 311 32.15 3.65 4.59
CA ASN A 311 33.17 3.05 5.45
C ASN A 311 33.04 1.52 5.56
N SER A 312 31.86 0.94 5.30
CA SER A 312 31.64 -0.51 5.40
C SER A 312 32.42 -1.35 4.39
N GLY A 313 32.95 -0.74 3.32
CA GLY A 313 33.78 -1.40 2.29
C GLY A 313 32.99 -2.19 1.24
N GLY A 314 33.66 -2.54 0.14
CA GLY A 314 33.13 -3.41 -0.91
C GLY A 314 32.17 -2.72 -1.88
N SER A 315 31.13 -3.45 -2.33
CA SER A 315 30.17 -2.94 -3.32
C SER A 315 29.27 -1.82 -2.78
N THR A 316 28.92 -1.84 -1.49
CA THR A 316 28.13 -0.76 -0.84
C THR A 316 28.85 0.58 -0.90
N SER A 317 30.17 0.59 -0.68
CA SER A 317 30.99 1.81 -0.72
C SER A 317 30.97 2.50 -2.09
N LEU A 318 30.88 1.72 -3.17
CA LEU A 318 30.82 2.25 -4.52
C LEU A 318 29.46 2.86 -4.85
N LEU A 319 28.38 2.26 -4.36
CA LEU A 319 27.05 2.84 -4.54
C LEU A 319 26.91 4.13 -3.73
N SER A 320 27.40 4.14 -2.48
CA SER A 320 27.40 5.34 -1.65
C SER A 320 28.25 6.47 -2.20
N LEU A 321 29.28 6.18 -3.00
CA LEU A 321 30.15 7.20 -3.59
C LEU A 321 29.35 8.26 -4.35
N SER A 322 28.40 7.83 -5.18
CA SER A 322 27.56 8.76 -5.95
C SER A 322 26.65 9.64 -5.07
N GLY A 323 26.22 9.13 -3.90
CA GLY A 323 25.47 9.92 -2.93
C GLY A 323 26.36 10.91 -2.16
N VAL A 324 27.55 10.47 -1.74
CA VAL A 324 28.53 11.34 -1.05
C VAL A 324 28.99 12.46 -1.98
N PHE A 325 29.31 12.14 -3.22
CA PHE A 325 29.70 13.15 -4.22
C PHE A 325 28.59 14.17 -4.47
N TYR A 326 27.34 13.73 -4.58
CA TYR A 326 26.20 14.63 -4.69
C TYR A 326 26.12 15.62 -3.52
N LEU A 327 26.33 15.16 -2.28
CA LEU A 327 26.36 16.03 -1.10
C LEU A 327 27.54 17.00 -1.10
N ILE A 328 28.72 16.55 -1.53
CA ILE A 328 29.90 17.42 -1.68
C ILE A 328 29.61 18.53 -2.71
N GLN A 329 29.04 18.18 -3.87
CA GLN A 329 28.79 19.13 -4.95
C GLN A 329 27.69 20.15 -4.62
N GLU A 330 26.57 19.69 -4.06
CA GLU A 330 25.40 20.55 -3.81
C GLU A 330 25.49 21.36 -2.52
N LYS A 331 26.18 20.83 -1.49
CA LYS A 331 26.19 21.42 -0.15
C LYS A 331 27.58 21.77 0.38
N ASN A 332 28.65 21.56 -0.41
CA ASN A 332 30.04 21.81 0.00
C ASN A 332 30.38 21.13 1.34
N LEU A 333 29.81 19.95 1.57
CA LEU A 333 30.07 19.17 2.78
C LEU A 333 31.40 18.42 2.63
N ASP A 334 32.40 18.80 3.41
CA ASP A 334 33.73 18.18 3.34
C ASP A 334 33.75 16.81 4.03
N TYR A 335 34.13 15.77 3.28
CA TYR A 335 34.46 14.46 3.86
C TYR A 335 35.98 14.35 4.08
N PRO A 336 36.45 14.23 5.33
CA PRO A 336 37.88 14.14 5.63
C PRO A 336 38.54 13.00 4.86
N SER A 337 39.57 13.30 4.08
CA SER A 337 40.35 12.31 3.32
C SER A 337 39.58 11.48 2.28
N PHE A 338 38.50 12.03 1.72
CA PHE A 338 37.70 11.43 0.64
C PHE A 338 38.56 10.75 -0.43
N TYR A 339 39.50 11.49 -1.03
CA TYR A 339 40.36 10.95 -2.07
C TYR A 339 41.23 9.79 -1.60
N ARG A 340 41.75 9.81 -0.36
CA ARG A 340 42.57 8.69 0.14
C ARG A 340 41.76 7.40 0.21
N LYS A 341 40.51 7.48 0.66
CA LYS A 341 39.60 6.34 0.70
C LYS A 341 39.12 5.94 -0.70
N LEU A 342 38.88 6.90 -1.58
CA LEU A 342 38.57 6.67 -3.00
C LEU A 342 39.67 5.87 -3.69
N TYR A 343 40.92 6.30 -3.52
CA TYR A 343 42.09 5.60 -4.05
C TYR A 343 42.27 4.22 -3.43
N SER A 344 41.94 4.05 -2.14
CA SER A 344 41.95 2.73 -1.48
C SER A 344 40.84 1.82 -1.99
N LEU A 345 39.71 2.37 -2.44
CA LEU A 345 38.60 1.62 -3.01
C LEU A 345 38.89 1.20 -4.44
N LEU A 346 39.71 1.93 -5.21
CA LEU A 346 40.17 1.52 -6.54
C LEU A 346 41.14 0.33 -6.46
N ASP A 347 40.60 -0.85 -6.16
CA ASP A 347 41.30 -2.13 -6.12
C ASP A 347 40.94 -3.00 -7.34
N THR A 348 41.75 -4.03 -7.63
CA THR A 348 41.60 -4.93 -8.80
C THR A 348 40.18 -5.51 -8.91
N GLY A 349 39.53 -5.81 -7.78
CA GLY A 349 38.15 -6.33 -7.75
C GLY A 349 37.07 -5.43 -8.39
N ILE A 350 37.30 -4.12 -8.51
CA ILE A 350 36.34 -3.19 -9.13
C ILE A 350 36.51 -3.11 -10.64
N LEU A 351 37.73 -3.28 -11.13
CA LEU A 351 38.01 -3.31 -12.57
C LEU A 351 37.50 -4.60 -13.22
N HIS A 352 37.44 -5.70 -12.45
CA HIS A 352 36.82 -6.96 -12.87
C HIS A 352 35.31 -7.05 -12.59
N SER A 353 34.70 -6.03 -11.98
CA SER A 353 33.25 -6.03 -11.69
C SER A 353 32.40 -5.79 -12.95
N LYS A 354 31.23 -6.42 -13.00
CA LYS A 354 30.23 -6.25 -14.07
C LYS A 354 29.77 -4.79 -14.25
N HIS A 355 29.88 -3.97 -13.20
CA HIS A 355 29.46 -2.55 -13.21
C HIS A 355 30.59 -1.54 -13.50
N ARG A 356 31.77 -2.00 -13.93
CA ARG A 356 32.97 -1.17 -14.15
C ARG A 356 32.74 0.10 -14.99
N SER A 357 31.95 0.02 -16.06
CA SER A 357 31.75 1.16 -16.98
C SER A 357 30.94 2.30 -16.34
N SER A 358 29.91 1.96 -15.56
CA SER A 358 29.10 2.95 -14.83
C SER A 358 29.91 3.57 -13.70
N THR A 359 30.62 2.75 -12.91
CA THR A 359 31.46 3.23 -11.82
C THR A 359 32.61 4.10 -12.34
N CYS A 360 33.31 3.68 -13.41
CA CYS A 360 34.40 4.48 -14.01
C CYS A 360 33.88 5.77 -14.65
N ARG A 361 32.70 5.77 -15.29
CA ARG A 361 32.10 7.00 -15.82
C ARG A 361 31.76 7.97 -14.69
N LYS A 362 31.15 7.48 -13.61
CA LYS A 362 30.85 8.29 -12.43
C LYS A 362 32.13 8.86 -11.82
N LEU A 363 33.11 8.01 -11.50
CA LEU A 363 34.43 8.43 -11.01
C LEU A 363 35.12 9.46 -11.90
N TYR A 364 35.05 9.28 -13.23
CA TYR A 364 35.62 10.22 -14.18
C TYR A 364 34.91 11.59 -14.08
N GLN A 365 33.59 11.60 -14.08
CA GLN A 365 32.80 12.83 -13.91
C GLN A 365 33.03 13.50 -12.55
N GLU A 366 33.27 12.71 -11.50
CA GLU A 366 33.54 13.18 -10.14
C GLU A 366 34.96 13.74 -9.93
N THR A 367 35.93 13.29 -10.74
CA THR A 367 37.34 13.70 -10.62
C THR A 367 37.72 14.87 -11.54
N ILE A 368 36.95 15.13 -12.61
CA ILE A 368 37.15 16.26 -13.53
C ILE A 368 37.12 17.64 -12.84
N PRO A 369 36.21 17.95 -11.89
CA PRO A 369 36.13 19.28 -11.29
C PRO A 369 37.28 19.59 -10.33
N THR A 370 37.97 18.56 -9.83
CA THR A 370 39.00 18.71 -8.82
C THR A 370 40.37 18.63 -9.48
N HIS A 371 41.19 19.67 -9.33
CA HIS A 371 42.60 19.74 -9.75
C HIS A 371 43.51 18.71 -9.04
N VAL A 372 42.96 17.59 -8.57
CA VAL A 372 43.69 16.46 -8.02
C VAL A 372 44.32 15.73 -9.18
N THR A 373 45.65 15.58 -9.12
CA THR A 373 46.52 15.00 -10.14
C THR A 373 45.95 13.72 -10.76
N LEU A 374 45.31 13.86 -11.93
CA LEU A 374 44.90 12.80 -12.85
C LEU A 374 45.97 11.69 -13.05
N PRO A 375 47.30 11.97 -13.09
CA PRO A 375 48.31 10.94 -13.34
C PRO A 375 48.29 9.75 -12.38
N SER A 376 48.03 9.93 -11.08
CA SER A 376 48.04 8.83 -10.11
C SER A 376 46.83 7.91 -10.26
N PHE A 377 45.67 8.46 -10.67
CA PHE A 377 44.47 7.70 -11.00
C PHE A 377 44.69 6.84 -12.25
N TRP A 378 45.18 7.44 -13.33
CA TRP A 378 45.48 6.72 -14.58
C TRP A 378 46.58 5.67 -14.42
N CYS A 379 47.64 5.94 -13.65
CA CYS A 379 48.69 4.95 -13.36
C CYS A 379 48.21 3.75 -12.52
N ARG A 380 47.15 3.91 -11.71
CA ARG A 380 46.60 2.81 -10.91
C ARG A 380 45.55 2.03 -11.69
N CYS A 381 44.72 2.71 -12.49
CA CYS A 381 43.81 2.05 -13.43
C CYS A 381 44.58 1.24 -14.49
N GLY A 382 45.68 1.77 -15.04
CA GLY A 382 46.55 1.02 -15.96
C GLY A 382 47.13 -0.24 -15.32
N ARG A 383 47.75 -0.10 -14.13
CA ARG A 383 48.35 -1.25 -13.41
C ARG A 383 47.38 -2.33 -12.97
N ALA A 384 46.10 -2.00 -12.82
CA ALA A 384 45.08 -2.96 -12.40
C ALA A 384 44.21 -3.47 -13.57
N VAL A 385 44.46 -3.00 -14.80
CA VAL A 385 43.97 -3.61 -16.05
C VAL A 385 45.02 -4.56 -16.66
N ASP A 386 46.31 -4.34 -16.34
CA ASP A 386 47.44 -5.19 -16.76
C ASP A 386 47.67 -6.42 -15.85
N LEU A 387 46.81 -6.64 -14.83
CA LEU A 387 46.72 -7.83 -13.98
C LEU A 387 45.38 -8.52 -14.25
#